data_AF-A0AAE1NXV9-F1
#
_entry.id   AF-A0AAE1NXV9-F1
#
_cell.length_a   1.000
_cell.length_b   1.000
_cell.length_c   1.000
_cell.angle_alpha   90.00
_cell.angle_beta   90.00
_cell.angle_gamma   90.00
#
_symmetry.space_group_name_H-M   'P 1'
#
loop_
_entity.id
_entity.type
_entity.pdbx_description
1 polymer ?
#
loop_
_entity_poly.entity_id
_entity_poly.type
_entity_poly.pdbx_seq_one_letter_code
_entity_poly.pdbx_strand_id
1 'polypeptide(L)'
;MTFRGCLSVLLLCVVSVRSDVDDEEKVPGPPENLTMLRVHDRSVDLQWNQPTEPNGEIRGYRVYFIKGNITSVRTVHANDPSITFSLHDLGYRTSVLSLYKCEMCPFQTCF
;
A
#
# COMPACT_ATOMS: atom_id res chain seq x y z
N MET A 1 -10.22 24.64 -24.30
CA MET A 1 -8.88 24.06 -24.05
C MET A 1 -9.06 22.94 -23.04
N THR A 2 -9.29 21.71 -23.50
CA THR A 2 -9.60 20.57 -22.63
C THR A 2 -8.37 19.68 -22.59
N PHE A 3 -7.72 19.57 -21.43
CA PHE A 3 -6.51 18.79 -21.23
C PHE A 3 -6.76 17.32 -21.60
N ARG A 4 -6.39 16.95 -22.83
CA ARG A 4 -6.24 15.56 -23.29
C ARG A 4 -4.99 14.99 -22.62
N GLY A 5 -5.11 14.65 -21.36
CA GLY A 5 -4.12 13.89 -20.62
C GLY A 5 -4.87 12.88 -19.78
N CYS A 6 -4.91 11.64 -20.23
CA CYS A 6 -5.33 10.50 -19.43
C CYS A 6 -4.35 10.37 -18.27
N LEU A 7 -4.50 11.17 -17.20
CA LEU A 7 -3.73 10.98 -15.98
C LEU A 7 -4.19 9.65 -15.39
N SER A 8 -3.43 8.60 -15.70
CA SER A 8 -3.58 7.30 -15.04
C SER A 8 -3.16 7.50 -13.59
N VAL A 9 -4.11 7.86 -12.75
CA VAL A 9 -3.90 8.01 -11.31
C VAL A 9 -3.54 6.65 -10.76
N LEU A 10 -2.34 6.55 -10.17
CA LEU A 10 -1.93 5.38 -9.39
C LEU A 10 -2.24 5.66 -7.92
N LEU A 11 -3.21 4.95 -7.35
CA LEU A 11 -3.50 4.98 -5.92
C LEU A 11 -2.81 3.81 -5.26
N LEU A 12 -1.90 4.06 -4.32
CA LEU A 12 -1.19 3.03 -3.55
C LEU A 12 -1.73 2.99 -2.13
N CYS A 13 -1.94 1.78 -1.60
CA CYS A 13 -2.45 1.52 -0.26
C CYS A 13 -1.74 0.30 0.31
N VAL A 14 -1.13 0.43 1.49
CA VAL A 14 -0.41 -0.68 2.14
C VAL A 14 -1.14 -1.05 3.41
N VAL A 15 -1.45 -2.34 3.56
CA VAL A 15 -2.07 -2.90 4.76
C VAL A 15 -1.20 -4.00 5.36
N SER A 16 -1.20 -4.10 6.68
CA SER A 16 -0.52 -5.14 7.43
C SER A 16 -1.37 -6.43 7.43
N VAL A 17 -0.73 -7.60 7.31
CA VAL A 17 -1.39 -8.92 7.27
C VAL A 17 -0.77 -9.83 8.33
N ARG A 18 -1.64 -10.47 9.10
CA ARG A 18 -1.28 -11.37 10.20
C ARG A 18 -1.46 -12.84 9.86
N SER A 19 -0.95 -13.66 10.76
CA SER A 19 -0.84 -15.12 10.68
C SER A 19 -2.12 -15.89 10.94
N ASP A 20 -2.97 -15.28 11.76
CA ASP A 20 -3.96 -15.95 12.59
C ASP A 20 -5.36 -15.71 12.05
N VAL A 21 -6.06 -16.84 11.99
CA VAL A 21 -7.40 -17.08 11.45
C VAL A 21 -8.42 -16.28 12.25
N ASP A 22 -9.30 -15.55 11.55
CA ASP A 22 -10.66 -15.15 11.97
C ASP A 22 -10.84 -14.70 13.45
N ASP A 23 -10.06 -13.70 13.89
CA ASP A 23 -10.42 -12.90 15.06
C ASP A 23 -10.58 -11.44 14.61
N GLU A 24 -11.71 -11.06 14.00
CA GLU A 24 -12.03 -9.69 13.56
C GLU A 24 -11.73 -8.61 14.63
N GLU A 25 -11.55 -9.00 15.89
CA GLU A 25 -11.23 -8.16 17.03
C GLU A 25 -9.80 -7.58 17.07
N LYS A 26 -8.83 -8.11 16.30
CA LYS A 26 -7.44 -7.59 16.28
C LYS A 26 -6.84 -7.45 14.89
N VAL A 27 -7.21 -6.38 14.18
CA VAL A 27 -6.47 -5.98 12.97
C VAL A 27 -5.09 -5.39 13.33
N PRO A 28 -4.02 -5.73 12.61
CA PRO A 28 -2.73 -5.10 12.80
C PRO A 28 -2.82 -3.62 12.39
N GLY A 29 -2.12 -2.76 13.13
CA GLY A 29 -2.08 -1.33 12.85
C GLY A 29 -1.53 -0.99 11.46
N PRO A 30 -1.77 0.25 10.98
CA PRO A 30 -1.24 0.72 9.72
C PRO A 30 0.30 0.77 9.78
N PRO A 31 0.99 0.45 8.68
CA PRO A 31 2.45 0.48 8.65
C PRO A 31 2.98 1.88 8.96
N GLU A 32 4.09 1.94 9.70
CA GLU A 32 4.72 3.18 10.09
C GLU A 32 5.62 3.71 8.96
N ASN A 33 5.89 5.02 8.97
CA ASN A 33 6.85 5.65 8.05
C ASN A 33 6.64 5.28 6.56
N LEU A 34 5.40 5.08 6.13
CA LEU A 34 5.08 4.79 4.74
C LEU A 34 5.46 6.00 3.87
N THR A 35 6.49 5.83 3.06
CA THR A 35 7.07 6.87 2.21
C THR A 35 7.36 6.33 0.82
N MET A 36 7.24 7.19 -0.18
CA MET A 36 7.73 6.92 -1.53
C MET A 36 9.19 7.36 -1.60
N LEU A 37 10.10 6.42 -1.81
CA LEU A 37 11.52 6.71 -1.96
C LEU A 37 11.81 7.28 -3.35
N ARG A 38 11.34 6.61 -4.39
CA ARG A 38 11.53 7.02 -5.79
C ARG A 38 10.32 6.66 -6.62
N VAL A 39 9.96 7.57 -7.52
CA VAL A 39 8.97 7.33 -8.56
C VAL A 39 9.69 7.42 -9.90
N HIS A 40 9.66 6.32 -10.64
CA HIS A 40 10.12 6.24 -12.02
C HIS A 40 8.92 6.18 -12.97
N ASP A 41 9.16 6.36 -14.27
CA ASP A 41 8.11 6.33 -15.29
C ASP A 41 7.31 5.02 -15.34
N ARG A 42 7.91 3.91 -14.90
CA ARG A 42 7.31 2.55 -14.92
C ARG A 42 7.50 1.78 -13.62
N SER A 43 8.11 2.38 -12.61
CA SER A 43 8.31 1.74 -11.32
C SER A 43 8.21 2.72 -10.17
N VAL A 44 7.87 2.23 -8.99
CA VAL A 44 7.84 3.04 -7.77
C VAL A 44 8.43 2.24 -6.62
N ASP A 45 9.33 2.89 -5.90
CA ASP A 45 9.96 2.36 -4.71
C ASP A 45 9.26 2.94 -3.49
N LEU A 46 8.71 2.04 -2.68
CA LEU A 46 8.03 2.33 -1.43
C LEU A 46 8.86 1.79 -0.29
N GLN A 47 8.84 2.51 0.83
CA GLN A 47 9.42 2.05 2.07
C GLN A 47 8.43 2.30 3.20
N TRP A 48 8.29 1.31 4.07
CA TRP A 48 7.52 1.42 5.30
C TRP A 48 8.13 0.56 6.38
N ASN A 49 7.81 0.87 7.62
CA ASN A 49 8.26 0.16 8.80
C ASN A 49 7.11 -0.64 9.40
N GLN A 50 7.48 -1.61 10.25
CA GLN A 50 6.51 -2.35 11.05
C GLN A 50 5.63 -1.40 11.87
N PRO A 51 4.32 -1.68 11.97
CA PRO A 51 3.42 -0.88 12.80
C PRO A 51 3.82 -0.99 14.28
N THR A 52 3.65 0.10 15.03
CA THR A 52 3.89 0.14 16.47
C THR A 52 2.95 -0.79 17.23
N GLU A 53 1.73 -0.95 16.71
CA GLU A 53 0.69 -1.84 17.23
C GLU A 53 0.44 -2.99 16.25
N PRO A 54 1.36 -3.99 16.17
CA PRO A 54 1.19 -5.12 15.28
C PRO A 54 0.04 -6.04 15.74
N ASN A 55 -0.44 -5.88 16.99
CA ASN A 55 -1.52 -6.65 17.61
C ASN A 55 -1.35 -8.18 17.52
N GLY A 56 -0.13 -8.64 17.25
CA GLY A 56 0.23 -10.02 16.93
C GLY A 56 1.54 -10.09 16.13
N GLU A 57 1.88 -11.26 15.58
CA GLU A 57 3.02 -11.44 14.69
C GLU A 57 2.63 -11.15 13.23
N ILE A 58 3.31 -10.18 12.61
CA ILE A 58 3.05 -9.79 11.22
C ILE A 58 3.69 -10.82 10.29
N ARG A 59 2.88 -11.48 9.44
CA ARG A 59 3.41 -12.33 8.35
C ARG A 59 3.85 -11.55 7.15
N GLY A 60 3.19 -10.43 6.89
CA GLY A 60 3.42 -9.66 5.68
C GLY A 60 2.56 -8.43 5.55
N TYR A 61 2.63 -7.83 4.38
CA TYR A 61 1.91 -6.65 3.96
C TYR A 61 1.25 -6.90 2.61
N ARG A 62 0.08 -6.30 2.39
CA ARG A 62 -0.57 -6.27 1.08
C ARG A 62 -0.55 -4.85 0.56
N VAL A 63 0.09 -4.69 -0.59
CA VAL A 63 0.14 -3.43 -1.33
C VAL A 63 -0.91 -3.48 -2.41
N TYR A 64 -1.94 -2.65 -2.26
CA TYR A 64 -2.96 -2.40 -3.26
C TYR A 64 -2.54 -1.24 -4.13
N PHE A 65 -2.65 -1.41 -5.44
CA PHE A 65 -2.45 -0.35 -6.40
C PHE A 65 -3.57 -0.33 -7.42
N ILE A 66 -4.21 0.83 -7.55
CA ILE A 66 -5.28 1.05 -8.52
C ILE A 66 -4.69 1.90 -9.64
N LYS A 67 -4.72 1.38 -10.86
CA LYS A 67 -4.30 2.08 -12.07
C LYS A 67 -5.48 2.19 -13.01
N GLY A 68 -6.04 3.40 -13.13
CA GLY A 68 -7.23 3.63 -13.95
C GLY A 68 -8.42 2.84 -13.41
N ASN A 69 -8.80 1.74 -14.07
CA ASN A 69 -9.92 0.86 -13.68
C ASN A 69 -9.44 -0.54 -13.25
N ILE A 70 -8.14 -0.71 -13.02
CA ILE A 70 -7.56 -2.01 -12.63
C ILE A 70 -7.02 -1.89 -11.22
N THR A 71 -7.55 -2.74 -10.33
CA THR A 71 -7.01 -2.92 -8.97
C THR A 71 -6.10 -4.13 -8.97
N SER A 72 -4.88 -3.94 -8.49
CA SER A 72 -3.90 -5.01 -8.34
C SER A 72 -3.39 -5.05 -6.91
N VAL A 73 -3.09 -6.25 -6.44
CA VAL A 73 -2.58 -6.48 -5.10
C VAL A 73 -1.26 -7.25 -5.17
N ARG A 74 -0.32 -6.87 -4.31
CA ARG A 74 0.96 -7.55 -4.13
C ARG A 74 1.15 -7.87 -2.66
N THR A 75 1.53 -9.10 -2.38
CA THR A 75 1.82 -9.55 -1.01
C THR A 75 3.33 -9.49 -0.81
N VAL A 76 3.74 -8.88 0.29
CA VAL A 76 5.13 -8.69 0.68
C VAL A 76 5.32 -9.38 2.03
N HIS A 77 6.35 -10.20 2.18
CA HIS A 77 6.63 -10.87 3.45
C HIS A 77 7.36 -9.93 4.41
N ALA A 78 6.98 -9.97 5.68
CA ALA A 78 7.58 -9.14 6.72
C ALA A 78 8.82 -9.86 7.31
N ASN A 79 9.93 -9.85 6.57
CA ASN A 79 11.19 -10.44 7.04
C ASN A 79 11.99 -9.48 7.93
N ASP A 80 11.83 -8.17 7.71
CA ASP A 80 12.63 -7.11 8.32
C ASP A 80 11.72 -6.05 8.99
N PRO A 81 12.25 -5.28 9.95
CA PRO A 81 11.52 -4.17 10.58
C PRO A 81 11.27 -3.00 9.62
N SER A 82 12.09 -2.87 8.57
CA SER A 82 11.90 -1.91 7.48
C SER A 82 11.76 -2.66 6.16
N ILE A 83 10.65 -2.43 5.49
CA ILE A 83 10.24 -3.13 4.29
C ILE A 83 10.36 -2.16 3.12
N THR A 84 11.14 -2.55 2.11
CA THR A 84 11.27 -1.80 0.87
C THR A 84 10.63 -2.60 -0.25
N PHE A 85 9.68 -2.00 -0.95
CA PHE A 85 8.93 -2.64 -2.03
C PHE A 85 9.03 -1.82 -3.31
N SER A 86 9.52 -2.47 -4.35
CA SER A 86 9.62 -1.91 -5.68
C SER A 86 8.52 -2.47 -6.57
N LEU A 87 7.54 -1.64 -6.90
CA LEU A 87 6.50 -1.99 -7.84
C LEU A 87 7.00 -1.68 -9.25
N HIS A 88 7.16 -2.70 -10.07
CA HIS A 88 7.49 -2.57 -11.48
C HIS A 88 6.23 -2.69 -12.36
N ASP A 89 6.36 -2.41 -13.66
CA ASP A 89 5.30 -2.59 -14.65
C ASP A 89 4.11 -1.63 -14.52
N LEU A 90 4.36 -0.39 -14.08
CA LEU A 90 3.31 0.62 -14.02
C LEU A 90 2.79 1.05 -15.42
N GLY A 91 3.36 0.57 -16.52
CA GLY A 91 2.99 0.93 -17.90
C GLY A 91 3.37 2.38 -18.26
N TYR A 92 3.37 2.70 -19.56
CA TYR A 92 3.81 4.01 -20.04
C TYR A 92 2.87 5.14 -19.58
N ARG A 93 3.43 6.26 -19.09
CA ARG A 93 2.73 7.49 -18.63
C ARG A 93 1.92 7.39 -17.34
N THR A 94 2.24 6.46 -16.45
CA THR A 94 1.62 6.46 -15.11
C THR A 94 2.29 7.52 -14.25
N SER A 95 1.53 8.57 -13.89
CA SER A 95 1.97 9.59 -12.95
C SER A 95 1.46 9.22 -11.56
N VAL A 96 2.36 8.95 -10.62
CA VAL A 96 1.98 8.72 -9.23
C VAL A 96 1.57 10.06 -8.63
N LEU A 97 0.27 10.24 -8.40
CA LEU A 97 -0.29 11.49 -7.89
C LEU A 97 -0.31 11.53 -6.35
N SER A 98 -0.56 10.39 -5.72
CA SER A 98 -0.71 10.29 -4.26
C SER A 98 -0.43 8.88 -3.74
N LEU A 99 0.44 8.79 -2.73
CA LEU A 99 0.49 7.63 -1.82
C LEU A 99 -0.60 7.82 -0.79
N TYR A 100 -1.64 7.00 -0.84
CA TYR A 100 -2.64 6.99 0.21
C TYR A 100 -2.15 6.05 1.29
N LYS A 101 -1.79 6.60 2.45
CA LYS A 101 -1.68 5.78 3.65
C LYS A 101 -3.10 5.29 3.91
N CYS A 102 -3.34 4.01 3.64
CA CYS A 102 -4.53 3.36 4.14
C CYS A 102 -4.37 3.29 5.66
N GLU A 103 -4.82 4.34 6.32
CA GLU A 103 -5.29 4.23 7.68
C GLU A 103 -6.49 3.29 7.58
N MET A 104 -6.22 1.99 7.76
CA MET A 104 -7.30 1.06 8.03
C MET A 104 -8.01 1.64 9.25
N CYS A 105 -9.24 2.14 9.03
CA CYS A 105 -10.09 2.72 10.04
C CYS A 105 -10.04 1.81 11.28
N PRO A 106 -9.64 2.32 12.46
CA PRO A 106 -9.52 1.47 13.63
C PRO A 106 -10.86 0.95 14.15
N PHE A 107 -12.01 1.38 13.61
CA PHE A 107 -13.30 0.84 13.99
C PHE A 107 -14.24 0.71 12.80
N GLN A 108 -14.90 -0.45 12.75
CA GLN A 108 -16.26 -0.66 12.25
C GLN A 108 -17.04 0.67 12.13
N THR A 109 -17.72 0.88 11.00
CA THR A 109 -18.64 2.00 10.67
C THR A 109 -18.04 3.17 9.86
N CYS A 110 -18.02 2.99 8.54
CA CYS A 110 -18.58 4.05 7.69
C CYS A 110 -20.10 4.02 7.87
N PHE A 111 -20.66 5.04 8.54
CA PHE A 111 -22.09 5.41 8.48
C PHE A 111 -22.27 6.55 7.49
#